data_AF-A0A6B1D3A1-F1
#
_entry.id   AF-A0A6B1D3A1-F1
#
_cell.length_a   1.000
_cell.length_b   1.000
_cell.length_c   1.000
_cell.angle_alpha   90.00
_cell.angle_beta   90.00
_cell.angle_gamma   90.00
#
_symmetry.space_group_name_H-M   'P 1'
#
loop_
_entity.id
_entity.type
_entity.pdbx_description
1 polymer ?
#
loop_
_entity_poly.entity_id
_entity_poly.type
_entity_poly.pdbx_seq_one_letter_code
_entity_poly.pdbx_strand_id
1 'polypeptide(L)' 'PVAIETGGRFAIREGGRTVAAGAITEIIQ' A
#
# COMPACT_ATOMS: atom_id res chain seq x y z
N PRO A 1 -9.86 1.17 9.47
CA PRO A 1 -9.88 -0.02 8.58
C PRO A 1 -10.17 0.39 7.14
N VAL A 2 -9.54 -0.27 6.18
CA VAL A 2 -9.70 -0.05 4.74
C VAL A 2 -9.85 -1.43 4.10
N ALA A 3 -10.68 -1.54 3.06
CA ALA A 3 -10.80 -2.77 2.29
C ALA A 3 -9.47 -3.03 1.57
N ILE A 4 -8.87 -4.20 1.84
CA ILE A 4 -7.60 -4.62 1.27
C ILE A 4 -7.68 -6.07 0.80
N GLU A 5 -6.87 -6.40 -0.19
CA GLU A 5 -6.73 -7.74 -0.73
C GLU A 5 -5.27 -8.00 -1.11
N THR A 6 -4.83 -9.26 -1.06
CA THR A 6 -3.50 -9.66 -1.55
C THR A 6 -3.37 -9.31 -3.03
N GLY A 7 -2.23 -8.73 -3.41
CA GLY A 7 -1.99 -8.16 -4.74
C GLY A 7 -2.49 -6.72 -4.90
N GLY A 8 -3.26 -6.20 -3.95
CA GLY A 8 -3.68 -4.79 -3.91
C GLY A 8 -2.48 -3.85 -3.91
N ARG A 9 -2.52 -2.81 -4.75
CA ARG A 9 -1.41 -1.86 -4.95
C ARG A 9 -1.56 -0.63 -4.08
N PHE A 10 -0.43 -0.06 -3.66
CA PHE A 10 -0.40 1.18 -2.89
C PHE A 10 0.84 2.04 -3.23
N ALA A 11 0.78 3.30 -2.81
CA ALA A 11 1.88 4.25 -2.91
C ALA A 11 2.17 4.87 -1.53
N ILE A 12 3.45 5.09 -1.23
CA ILE A 12 3.89 5.84 -0.06
C ILE A 12 4.24 7.26 -0.50
N ARG A 13 3.70 8.25 0.20
CA ARG A 13 3.88 9.67 -0.14
C ARG A 13 4.37 10.48 1.05
N GLU A 14 5.31 11.38 0.79
CA GLU A 14 5.88 12.33 1.76
C GLU A 14 6.01 13.71 1.09
N GLY A 15 5.57 14.77 1.77
CA GLY A 15 5.66 16.14 1.24
C GLY A 15 4.97 16.35 -0.12
N GLY A 16 3.94 15.54 -0.44
CA GLY A 16 3.26 15.58 -1.74
C GLY A 16 3.94 14.78 -2.85
N ARG A 17 5.12 14.19 -2.63
CA ARG A 17 5.83 13.35 -3.60
C ARG A 17 5.65 11.86 -3.29
N THR A 18 5.54 11.02 -4.32
CA THR A 18 5.61 9.56 -4.18
C THR A 18 7.05 9.13 -3.98
N VAL A 19 7.32 8.41 -2.89
CA VAL A 19 8.66 7.94 -2.52
C VAL A 19 8.82 6.43 -2.69
N ALA A 20 7.71 5.67 -2.64
CA ALA A 20 7.71 4.25 -2.93
C ALA A 20 6.34 3.79 -3.45
N ALA A 21 6.32 2.60 -4.06
CA ALA A 21 5.11 1.89 -4.44
C ALA A 21 5.28 0.39 -4.18
N GLY A 22 4.17 -0.29 -3.89
CA GLY A 22 4.19 -1.70 -3.56
C GLY A 22 2.86 -2.40 -3.82
N ALA A 23 2.87 -3.71 -3.63
CA ALA A 23 1.68 -4.55 -3.60
C ALA A 23 1.66 -5.36 -2.30
N ILE A 24 0.45 -5.60 -1.77
CA ILE A 24 0.25 -6.37 -0.55
C ILE A 24 0.56 -7.85 -0.84
N THR A 25 1.44 -8.47 -0.05
CA THR A 25 1.80 -9.90 -0.19
C THR A 25 1.05 -10.79 0.78
N GLU A 26 0.70 -10.27 1.96
CA GLU A 26 0.07 -11.00 3.05
C GLU A 26 -0.76 -10.04 3.91
N ILE A 27 -1.87 -10.52 4.48
CA ILE A 27 -2.73 -9.77 5.41
C ILE A 27 -2.58 -10.38 6.80
N ILE A 28 -2.16 -9.57 7.76
CA ILE A 28 -2.04 -9.91 9.18
C ILE A 28 -3.11 -9.11 9.94
N GLN A 29 -3.81 -9.73 10.90
CA GLN A 29 -4.90 -9.11 11.67
C GLN A 29 -4.47 -8.72 13.09
#